data_AF-A0A1V8M4G1-F1
#
_entry.id   AF-A0A1V8M4G1-F1
#
_cell.length_a   1.000
_cell.length_b   1.000
_cell.length_c   1.000
_cell.angle_alpha   90.00
_cell.angle_beta   90.00
_cell.angle_gamma   90.00
#
_symmetry.space_group_name_H-M   'P 1'
#
loop_
_entity.id
_entity.type
_entity.pdbx_description
1 polymer ?
#
loop_
_entity_poly.entity_id
_entity_poly.type
_entity_poly.pdbx_seq_one_letter_code
_entity_poly.pdbx_strand_id
1 'polypeptide(L)'
;MLISFYQQQFTSDLQLAKARKPFTVSAAAKEFARTEFTGDYKTSFKILNSELKKLGVKVPTLYKQYVELCTDKGCHFIDFNIDPDFNNCIDSLVMIELDSITDKKRQRYIEGKLAA
;
A
#
# COMPACT_ATOMS: atom_id res chain seq x y z
N MET A 1 -6.81 0.98 -10.15
CA MET A 1 -6.36 -0.40 -9.92
C MET A 1 -5.30 -0.47 -8.82
N LEU A 2 -4.15 0.21 -8.94
CA LEU A 2 -3.13 0.20 -7.87
C LEU A 2 -3.69 0.69 -6.52
N ILE A 3 -4.33 1.86 -6.51
CA ILE A 3 -4.89 2.42 -5.27
C ILE A 3 -6.04 1.55 -4.74
N SER A 4 -6.93 1.07 -5.61
CA SER A 4 -8.01 0.18 -5.18
C SER A 4 -7.50 -1.15 -4.62
N PHE A 5 -6.37 -1.68 -5.11
CA PHE A 5 -5.71 -2.83 -4.50
C PHE A 5 -5.29 -2.54 -3.05
N TYR A 6 -4.58 -1.45 -2.81
CA TYR A 6 -4.10 -1.12 -1.46
C TYR A 6 -5.25 -0.74 -0.52
N GLN A 7 -6.27 -0.04 -1.01
CA GLN A 7 -7.50 0.22 -0.26
C GLN A 7 -8.20 -1.08 0.14
N GLN A 8 -8.19 -2.12 -0.69
CA GLN A 8 -8.89 -3.37 -0.36
C GLN A 8 -8.07 -4.30 0.53
N GLN A 9 -6.76 -4.42 0.26
CA GLN A 9 -5.88 -5.37 0.94
C GLN A 9 -5.32 -4.82 2.26
N PHE A 10 -5.27 -3.50 2.42
CA PHE A 10 -4.67 -2.80 3.56
C PHE A 10 -5.55 -1.65 4.06
N THR A 11 -6.88 -1.77 3.91
CA THR A 11 -7.83 -0.82 4.48
C THR A 11 -7.57 -0.68 5.97
N SER A 12 -7.66 0.54 6.46
CA SER A 12 -7.68 0.83 7.88
C SER A 12 -9.07 1.28 8.29
N ASP A 13 -9.65 0.63 9.30
CA ASP A 13 -10.86 1.12 9.97
C ASP A 13 -10.55 2.36 10.84
N LEU A 14 -9.27 2.69 10.99
CA LEU A 14 -8.80 3.80 11.80
C LEU A 14 -8.98 5.12 11.04
N GLN A 15 -9.95 5.93 11.47
CA GLN A 15 -10.23 7.27 10.94
C GLN A 15 -9.23 8.31 11.48
N LEU A 16 -7.93 8.07 11.31
CA LEU A 16 -6.86 8.90 11.91
C LEU A 16 -6.62 10.21 11.17
N ALA A 17 -6.84 10.22 9.85
CA ALA A 17 -6.66 11.39 9.01
C ALA A 17 -7.52 11.28 7.75
N LYS A 18 -7.71 12.41 7.07
CA LYS A 18 -8.35 12.51 5.76
C LYS A 18 -7.48 13.33 4.83
N ALA A 19 -7.39 12.92 3.57
CA ALA A 19 -6.71 13.65 2.52
C ALA A 19 -7.37 15.02 2.32
N ARG A 20 -6.55 16.06 2.12
CA ARG A 20 -7.04 17.41 1.83
C ARG A 20 -7.66 17.49 0.43
N LYS A 21 -7.07 16.77 -0.53
CA LYS A 21 -7.55 16.64 -1.91
C LYS A 21 -7.64 15.13 -2.23
N PRO A 22 -8.72 14.45 -1.82
CA PRO A 22 -8.81 13.00 -1.91
C PRO A 22 -8.78 12.49 -3.35
N PHE A 23 -7.95 11.49 -3.61
CA PHE A 23 -7.98 10.79 -4.90
C PHE A 23 -9.19 9.84 -4.95
N THR A 24 -10.06 10.05 -5.94
CA THR A 24 -11.23 9.18 -6.14
C THR A 24 -10.96 8.14 -7.20
N VAL A 25 -10.94 6.87 -6.79
CA VAL A 25 -10.84 5.73 -7.72
C VAL A 25 -12.14 5.60 -8.52
N SER A 26 -12.03 5.36 -9.83
CA SER A 26 -13.18 5.12 -10.71
C SER A 26 -14.00 3.90 -10.28
N ALA A 27 -15.31 3.91 -10.56
CA ALA A 27 -16.21 2.81 -10.23
C ALA A 27 -15.74 1.46 -10.81
N ALA A 28 -15.28 1.46 -12.07
CA ALA A 28 -14.74 0.26 -12.72
C ALA A 28 -13.51 -0.30 -11.99
N ALA A 29 -12.60 0.56 -11.53
CA ALA A 29 -11.40 0.12 -10.81
C ALA A 29 -11.69 -0.35 -9.37
N LYS A 30 -12.75 0.16 -8.74
CA LYS A 30 -13.27 -0.35 -7.45
C LYS A 30 -13.91 -1.71 -7.62
N GLU A 31 -14.74 -1.87 -8.65
CA GLU A 31 -15.41 -3.15 -8.92
C GLU A 31 -14.41 -4.23 -9.27
N PHE A 32 -13.44 -3.93 -10.14
CA PHE A 32 -12.36 -4.86 -10.46
C PHE A 32 -11.60 -5.32 -9.21
N ALA A 33 -11.28 -4.40 -8.30
CA ALA A 33 -10.61 -4.79 -7.07
C ALA A 33 -11.49 -5.73 -6.22
N ARG A 34 -12.78 -5.39 -6.09
CA ARG A 34 -13.76 -6.16 -5.32
C ARG A 34 -13.91 -7.59 -5.83
N THR A 35 -13.79 -7.81 -7.13
CA THR A 35 -13.90 -9.15 -7.74
C THR A 35 -12.57 -9.90 -7.73
N GLU A 36 -11.48 -9.24 -8.12
CA GLU A 36 -10.21 -9.92 -8.40
C GLU A 36 -9.27 -10.01 -7.19
N PHE A 37 -9.34 -9.05 -6.25
CA PHE A 37 -8.44 -8.99 -5.08
C PHE A 37 -9.11 -9.53 -3.81
N THR A 38 -9.76 -10.69 -3.93
CA THR A 38 -10.48 -11.35 -2.81
C THR A 38 -9.61 -12.36 -2.05
N GLY A 39 -8.49 -12.79 -2.64
CA GLY A 39 -7.54 -13.69 -2.00
C GLY A 39 -6.59 -12.96 -1.04
N ASP A 40 -5.69 -13.74 -0.45
CA ASP A 40 -4.58 -13.21 0.37
C ASP A 40 -3.70 -12.23 -0.43
N TYR A 41 -2.88 -11.46 0.30
CA TYR A 41 -1.98 -10.48 -0.32
C TYR A 41 -1.16 -11.09 -1.46
N LYS A 42 -0.60 -12.29 -1.25
CA LYS A 42 0.28 -12.94 -2.23
C LYS A 42 -0.46 -13.28 -3.53
N THR A 43 -1.69 -13.77 -3.44
CA THR A 43 -2.51 -14.14 -4.60
C THR A 43 -3.01 -12.90 -5.31
N SER A 44 -3.57 -11.95 -4.56
CA SER A 44 -4.07 -10.69 -5.09
C SER A 44 -2.95 -9.86 -5.74
N PHE A 45 -1.74 -9.86 -5.16
CA PHE A 45 -0.59 -9.13 -5.70
C PHE A 45 -0.09 -9.72 -7.03
N LYS A 46 -0.18 -11.04 -7.23
CA LYS A 46 0.13 -11.66 -8.52
C LYS A 46 -0.80 -11.16 -9.62
N ILE A 47 -2.10 -11.03 -9.31
CA ILE A 47 -3.09 -10.50 -10.26
C ILE A 47 -2.76 -9.04 -10.57
N LEU A 48 -2.56 -8.20 -9.55
CA LEU A 48 -2.17 -6.80 -9.73
C LEU A 48 -0.93 -6.67 -10.63
N ASN A 49 0.11 -7.45 -10.34
CA ASN A 49 1.36 -7.38 -11.09
C ASN A 49 1.19 -7.86 -12.54
N SER A 50 0.33 -8.86 -12.78
CA SER A 50 -0.04 -9.30 -14.14
C SER A 50 -0.73 -8.17 -14.92
N GLU A 51 -1.71 -7.49 -14.32
CA GLU A 51 -2.43 -6.39 -14.98
C GLU A 51 -1.53 -5.18 -15.25
N LEU A 52 -0.69 -4.80 -14.29
CA LEU A 52 0.27 -3.70 -14.49
C LEU A 52 1.30 -4.04 -15.58
N LYS A 53 1.72 -5.30 -15.69
CA LYS A 53 2.63 -5.76 -16.74
C LYS A 53 2.02 -5.59 -18.13
N LYS A 54 0.72 -5.81 -18.31
CA LYS A 54 0.02 -5.56 -19.60
C LYS A 54 0.10 -4.08 -20.01
N LEU A 55 0.20 -3.17 -19.04
CA LEU A 55 0.33 -1.73 -19.23
C LEU A 55 1.81 -1.27 -19.32
N GLY A 56 2.78 -2.18 -19.24
CA GLY A 56 4.20 -1.85 -19.27
C GLY A 56 4.73 -1.16 -18.00
N VAL A 57 3.95 -1.16 -16.91
CA VAL A 57 4.31 -0.51 -15.64
C VAL A 57 4.47 -1.52 -14.51
N LYS A 58 5.00 -1.07 -13.37
CA LYS A 58 5.23 -1.90 -12.17
C LYS A 58 4.71 -1.19 -10.92
N VAL A 59 4.47 -1.97 -9.87
CA VAL A 59 4.17 -1.43 -8.54
C VAL A 59 5.37 -0.58 -8.06
N PRO A 60 5.14 0.64 -7.55
CA PRO A 60 6.18 1.46 -6.95
C PRO A 60 6.89 0.72 -5.81
N THR A 61 8.22 0.76 -5.80
CA THR A 61 9.03 -0.02 -4.84
C THR A 61 8.70 0.28 -3.39
N LEU A 62 8.47 1.56 -3.04
CA LEU A 62 8.16 1.96 -1.67
C LEU A 62 6.86 1.33 -1.15
N TYR A 63 5.81 1.28 -1.97
CA TYR A 63 4.55 0.66 -1.58
C TYR A 63 4.72 -0.82 -1.24
N LYS A 64 5.46 -1.54 -2.09
CA LYS A 64 5.80 -2.94 -1.85
C LYS A 64 6.63 -3.09 -0.57
N GLN A 65 7.63 -2.23 -0.38
CA GLN A 65 8.50 -2.27 0.79
C GLN A 65 7.73 -2.02 2.08
N TYR A 66 6.84 -1.02 2.13
CA TYR A 66 6.07 -0.70 3.33
C TYR A 66 5.13 -1.83 3.75
N VAL A 67 4.46 -2.47 2.80
CA VAL A 67 3.64 -3.65 3.08
C VAL A 67 4.48 -4.81 3.59
N GLU A 68 5.61 -5.09 2.93
CA GLU A 68 6.49 -6.22 3.27
C GLU A 68 7.40 -5.95 4.48
N LEU A 69 7.25 -4.81 5.18
CA LEU A 69 7.89 -4.58 6.47
C LEU A 69 7.26 -5.43 7.57
N CYS A 70 5.95 -5.59 7.53
CA CYS A 70 5.16 -6.18 8.60
C CYS A 70 4.70 -7.60 8.28
N THR A 71 4.44 -8.37 9.33
CA THR A 71 3.51 -9.50 9.25
C THR A 71 2.10 -8.98 8.96
N ASP A 72 1.20 -9.87 8.52
CA ASP A 72 -0.17 -9.52 8.15
C ASP A 72 -0.81 -8.51 9.13
N LYS A 73 -1.48 -7.48 8.57
CA LYS A 73 -2.19 -6.40 9.28
C LYS A 73 -1.35 -5.30 9.95
N GLY A 74 -0.01 -5.34 9.90
CA GLY A 74 0.83 -4.29 10.49
C GLY A 74 1.05 -3.03 9.64
N CYS A 75 0.48 -2.97 8.43
CA CYS A 75 0.61 -1.84 7.51
C CYS A 75 -0.79 -1.38 7.09
N HIS A 76 -1.05 -0.09 7.26
CA HIS A 76 -2.36 0.52 7.09
C HIS A 76 -2.27 1.66 6.08
N PHE A 77 -3.06 1.60 5.00
CA PHE A 77 -3.22 2.73 4.09
C PHE A 77 -4.42 3.57 4.56
N ILE A 78 -4.14 4.77 5.06
CA ILE A 78 -5.15 5.62 5.69
C ILE A 78 -5.94 6.39 4.64
N ASP A 79 -5.26 7.14 3.77
CA ASP A 79 -5.92 7.87 2.70
C ASP A 79 -4.93 8.20 1.57
N PHE A 80 -5.48 8.60 0.43
CA PHE A 80 -4.74 8.93 -0.78
C PHE A 80 -5.05 10.36 -1.21
N ASN A 81 -4.02 11.16 -1.43
CA ASN A 81 -4.14 12.57 -1.75
C ASN A 81 -3.57 12.86 -3.13
N ILE A 82 -4.16 13.84 -3.81
CA ILE A 82 -3.59 14.45 -5.02
C ILE A 82 -2.85 15.70 -4.59
N ASP A 83 -1.57 15.80 -4.94
CA ASP A 83 -0.72 16.97 -4.67
C ASP A 83 -0.48 17.79 -5.95
N PRO A 84 -1.19 18.93 -6.14
CA PRO A 84 -0.99 19.78 -7.30
C PRO A 84 0.35 20.52 -7.30
N ASP A 85 0.95 20.74 -6.12
CA ASP A 85 2.25 21.38 -6.00
C ASP A 85 3.38 20.42 -6.40
N PHE A 86 3.07 19.13 -6.51
CA PHE A 86 3.94 18.08 -7.03
C PHE A 86 3.36 17.40 -8.29
N ASN A 87 2.99 18.20 -9.30
CA ASN A 87 2.53 17.72 -10.62
C ASN A 87 1.33 16.75 -10.57
N ASN A 88 0.37 17.02 -9.68
CA ASN A 88 -0.78 16.14 -9.42
C ASN A 88 -0.36 14.69 -9.08
N CYS A 89 0.79 14.53 -8.42
CA CYS A 89 1.19 13.23 -7.91
C CYS A 89 0.12 12.69 -6.95
N ILE A 90 -0.07 11.38 -6.97
CA ILE A 90 -0.93 10.72 -6.00
C ILE A 90 -0.03 10.13 -4.92
N ASP A 91 -0.14 10.68 -3.72
CA ASP A 91 0.54 10.21 -2.53
C ASP A 91 -0.42 9.42 -1.62
N SER A 92 0.15 8.72 -0.64
CA SER A 92 -0.64 8.00 0.37
C SER A 92 -0.05 8.21 1.75
N LEU A 93 -0.93 8.42 2.73
CA LEU A 93 -0.56 8.33 4.14
C LEU A 93 -0.63 6.86 4.57
N VAL A 94 0.51 6.34 5.04
CA VAL A 94 0.62 4.98 5.58
C VAL A 94 0.97 5.02 7.06
N MET A 95 0.38 4.11 7.84
CA MET A 95 0.73 3.87 9.24
C MET A 95 1.28 2.47 9.39
N ILE A 96 2.39 2.35 10.11
CA ILE A 96 3.08 1.09 10.36
C ILE A 96 3.06 0.80 11.86
N GLU A 97 2.60 -0.38 12.22
CA GLU A 97 2.70 -0.89 13.58
C GLU A 97 4.09 -1.50 13.79
N LEU A 98 4.89 -0.89 14.65
CA LEU A 98 6.28 -1.31 14.88
C LEU A 98 6.38 -2.72 15.48
N ASP A 99 5.42 -3.10 16.31
CA ASP A 99 5.35 -4.44 16.93
C ASP A 99 4.99 -5.54 15.92
N SER A 100 4.44 -5.16 14.77
CA SER A 100 4.08 -6.06 13.67
C SER A 100 5.20 -6.17 12.62
N ILE A 101 6.34 -5.50 12.79
CA ILE A 101 7.48 -5.62 11.88
C ILE A 101 8.09 -7.02 11.99
N THR A 102 8.35 -7.67 10.85
CA THR A 102 8.97 -9.01 10.84
C THR A 102 10.33 -9.01 11.56
N ASP A 103 10.65 -10.09 12.31
CA ASP A 103 11.89 -10.20 13.08
C ASP A 103 13.15 -9.86 12.26
N LYS A 104 13.22 -10.40 11.04
CA LYS A 104 14.33 -10.15 10.12
C LYS A 104 14.49 -8.66 9.79
N LYS A 105 13.38 -7.93 9.58
CA LYS A 105 13.40 -6.51 9.26
C LYS A 105 13.67 -5.67 10.51
N ARG A 106 13.12 -6.09 11.66
CA ARG A 106 13.33 -5.46 12.97
C ARG A 106 14.80 -5.51 13.38
N GLN A 107 15.42 -6.70 13.30
CA GLN A 107 16.86 -6.86 13.53
C GLN A 107 17.72 -6.02 12.60
N ARG A 108 17.32 -5.90 11.32
CA ARG A 108 18.08 -5.14 10.33
C ARG A 108 18.01 -3.63 10.53
N TYR A 109 16.84 -3.09 10.87
CA TYR A 109 16.57 -1.65 10.80
C TYR A 109 16.38 -0.96 12.15
N ILE A 110 16.04 -1.70 13.23
CA ILE A 110 15.74 -1.13 14.55
C ILE A 110 16.79 -1.58 15.56
N GLU A 111 17.05 -2.87 15.65
CA GLU A 111 17.99 -3.44 16.65
C GLU A 111 19.42 -3.55 16.13
N GLY A 112 19.61 -3.34 14.83
CA GLY A 112 20.93 -3.34 14.22
C GLY A 112 21.77 -2.27 14.89
N LYS A 113 22.89 -2.67 15.50
CA LYS A 113 23.88 -1.72 16.01
C LYS A 113 24.23 -0.77 14.88
N LEU A 114 24.16 0.54 15.10
CA LEU A 114 24.84 1.51 14.25
C LEU A 114 26.27 1.01 14.09
N ALA A 115 26.69 0.79 12.84
CA ALA A 115 28.10 0.51 12.56
C ALA A 115 28.90 1.69 13.13
N ALA A 116 29.67 1.43 14.18
CA ALA A 116 30.57 2.38 14.79
C ALA A 116 31.72 2.72 13.83
#